data_AF-X6L8W2-F1
#
_entry.id   AF-X6L8W2-F1
#
_cell.length_a   1.000
_cell.length_b   1.000
_cell.length_c   1.000
_cell.angle_alpha   90.00
_cell.angle_beta   90.00
_cell.angle_gamma   90.00
#
_symmetry.space_group_name_H-M   'P 1'
#
loop_
_entity.id
_entity.type
_entity.pdbx_description
1 polymer ?
#
loop_
_entity_poly.entity_id
_entity_poly.type
_entity_poly.pdbx_seq_one_letter_code
_entity_poly.pdbx_strand_id
1 'polypeptide(L)'
;KKKQHAGGVILLQLRTNKNQNDTDTPFQEISLVSSYKDRDDREYSSQKQVHLRWKSQDRYYANLGIRKAVLLTKYVQTVKQWIKQERSHLANNDVNTWERQSTSLQVSETSKIFLLQMKQLFEQEMQVIGDSKLQQELDILNFLVDYEPKNNSSSFSIF
;
A
#
# COMPACT_ATOMS: atom_id res chain seq x y z
N LYS A 1 -29.28 -11.70 5.52
CA LYS A 1 -27.85 -11.92 5.16
C LYS A 1 -27.47 -10.91 4.08
N LYS A 2 -26.60 -9.94 4.37
CA LYS A 2 -26.11 -8.96 3.37
C LYS A 2 -25.18 -9.70 2.39
N LYS A 3 -25.49 -9.68 1.09
CA LYS A 3 -24.67 -10.30 0.04
C LYS A 3 -23.35 -9.52 -0.01
N GLN A 4 -22.25 -10.16 0.37
CA GLN A 4 -20.92 -9.55 0.27
C GLN A 4 -20.47 -9.68 -1.19
N HIS A 5 -20.31 -8.54 -1.87
CA HIS A 5 -19.70 -8.53 -3.19
C HIS A 5 -18.18 -8.50 -3.00
N ALA A 6 -17.52 -9.62 -3.30
CA ALA A 6 -16.07 -9.64 -3.42
C ALA A 6 -15.69 -8.86 -4.69
N GLY A 7 -15.33 -7.59 -4.51
CA GLY A 7 -14.87 -6.71 -5.59
C GLY A 7 -13.35 -6.66 -5.65
N GLY A 8 -12.80 -6.56 -6.86
CA GLY A 8 -11.41 -6.17 -7.08
C GLY A 8 -11.28 -4.65 -7.24
N VAL A 9 -10.10 -4.11 -6.99
CA VAL A 9 -9.77 -2.70 -7.25
C VAL A 9 -8.65 -2.62 -8.26
N ILE A 10 -8.83 -1.83 -9.30
CA ILE A 10 -7.81 -1.53 -10.32
C ILE A 10 -7.33 -0.10 -10.11
N LEU A 11 -6.02 0.07 -9.93
CA LEU A 11 -5.41 1.39 -9.82
C LEU A 11 -4.90 1.83 -11.19
N LEU A 12 -5.33 3.01 -11.66
CA LEU A 12 -4.88 3.58 -12.93
C LEU A 12 -4.06 4.84 -12.65
N GLN A 13 -2.85 4.90 -13.21
CA GLN A 13 -2.01 6.11 -13.19
C GLN A 13 -2.15 6.81 -14.53
N LEU A 14 -2.64 8.05 -14.50
CA LEU A 14 -2.82 8.88 -15.69
C LEU A 14 -1.67 9.87 -15.83
N ARG A 15 -1.13 10.00 -17.05
CA ARG A 15 -0.19 11.07 -17.39
C ARG A 15 -1.00 12.27 -17.88
N THR A 16 -0.70 13.45 -17.37
CA THR A 16 -1.34 14.69 -17.80
C THR A 16 -0.61 15.24 -19.03
N ASN A 17 -1.34 15.51 -20.11
CA ASN A 17 -0.83 16.24 -21.26
C ASN A 17 -1.19 17.72 -21.09
N LYS A 18 -0.60 18.39 -20.09
CA LYS A 18 -0.74 19.85 -19.96
C LYS A 18 0.21 20.53 -20.96
N ASN A 19 -0.34 21.36 -21.84
CA ASN A 19 0.44 22.45 -22.41
C ASN A 19 0.69 23.46 -21.29
N GLN A 20 1.94 23.88 -21.10
CA GLN A 20 2.37 24.74 -19.97
C GLN A 20 1.69 26.12 -19.92
N ASN A 21 0.88 26.49 -20.91
CA ASN A 21 0.27 27.81 -21.06
C ASN A 21 -1.19 27.89 -20.62
N ASP A 22 -1.79 26.81 -20.11
CA ASP A 22 -3.19 26.79 -19.70
C ASP A 22 -3.32 27.02 -18.17
N THR A 23 -3.45 28.29 -17.80
CA THR A 23 -3.63 28.77 -16.42
C THR A 23 -5.06 28.63 -15.90
N ASP A 24 -6.02 28.29 -16.77
CA ASP A 24 -7.34 27.88 -16.35
C ASP A 24 -7.34 26.38 -16.05
N THR A 25 -7.79 25.98 -14.87
CA THR A 25 -7.86 24.57 -14.49
C THR A 25 -8.78 23.81 -15.46
N PRO A 26 -8.26 22.97 -16.37
CA PRO A 26 -9.16 22.27 -17.26
C PRO A 26 -9.89 21.22 -16.43
N PHE A 27 -11.22 21.35 -16.38
CA PHE A 27 -12.07 20.23 -15.98
C PHE A 27 -11.86 19.14 -17.02
N GLN A 28 -11.04 18.15 -16.66
CA GLN A 28 -10.83 17.02 -17.54
C GLN A 28 -11.91 15.98 -17.25
N GLU A 29 -12.87 15.88 -18.17
CA GLU A 29 -13.83 14.80 -18.18
C GLU A 29 -13.13 13.54 -18.69
N ILE A 30 -13.12 12.50 -17.86
CA ILE A 30 -12.53 11.21 -18.21
C ILE A 30 -13.62 10.17 -18.20
N SER A 31 -13.80 9.52 -19.34
CA SER A 31 -14.68 8.37 -19.48
C SER A 31 -13.92 7.09 -19.11
N LEU A 32 -14.35 6.43 -18.05
CA LEU A 32 -13.87 5.10 -17.68
C LEU A 32 -14.84 4.06 -18.22
N VAL A 33 -14.34 3.20 -19.10
CA VAL A 33 -15.07 2.06 -19.64
C VAL A 33 -14.41 0.78 -19.13
N SER A 34 -15.21 -0.09 -18.53
CA SER A 34 -14.80 -1.44 -18.17
C SER A 34 -15.67 -2.42 -18.93
N SER A 35 -15.06 -3.38 -19.61
CA SER A 35 -15.74 -4.53 -20.20
C SER A 35 -15.13 -5.84 -19.73
N TYR A 36 -15.94 -6.88 -19.62
CA TYR A 36 -15.48 -8.24 -19.36
C TYR A 36 -16.39 -9.26 -20.05
N LYS A 37 -15.83 -10.44 -20.30
CA LYS A 37 -16.54 -11.59 -20.85
C LYS A 37 -16.70 -12.65 -19.77
N ASP A 38 -17.89 -13.20 -19.62
CA ASP A 38 -18.10 -14.32 -18.71
C ASP A 38 -17.69 -15.67 -19.33
N ARG A 39 -17.95 -16.77 -18.61
CA ARG A 39 -17.62 -18.14 -19.06
C ARG A 39 -18.54 -18.62 -20.20
N ASP A 40 -19.69 -17.98 -20.36
CA ASP A 40 -20.69 -18.27 -21.38
C ASP A 40 -20.54 -17.35 -22.60
N ASP A 41 -19.38 -16.70 -22.72
CA ASP A 41 -19.03 -15.80 -23.82
C ASP A 41 -19.86 -14.50 -23.85
N ARG A 42 -20.58 -14.16 -22.78
CA ARG A 42 -21.40 -12.95 -22.70
C ARG A 42 -20.56 -11.76 -22.28
N GLU A 43 -20.68 -10.68 -23.04
CA GLU A 43 -19.97 -9.45 -22.77
C GLU A 43 -20.81 -8.50 -21.91
N TYR A 44 -20.15 -7.92 -20.90
CA TYR A 44 -20.73 -6.93 -20.02
C TYR A 44 -19.85 -5.69 -20.07
N SER A 45 -20.44 -4.51 -20.18
CA SER A 45 -19.72 -3.25 -20.10
C SER A 45 -20.39 -2.25 -19.16
N SER A 46 -19.56 -1.39 -18.57
CA SER A 46 -20.01 -0.28 -17.74
C SER A 46 -19.15 0.93 -18.05
N GLN A 47 -19.81 2.07 -18.28
CA GLN A 47 -19.16 3.34 -18.52
C GLN A 47 -19.50 4.31 -17.39
N LYS A 48 -18.50 5.06 -16.93
CA LYS A 48 -18.67 6.11 -15.92
C LYS A 48 -17.84 7.34 -16.28
N GLN A 49 -18.51 8.50 -16.31
CA GLN A 49 -17.82 9.78 -16.43
C GLN A 49 -17.30 10.23 -15.08
N VAL A 50 -16.02 10.62 -15.03
CA VAL A 50 -15.36 11.12 -13.83
C VAL A 50 -14.80 12.50 -14.11
N HIS A 51 -15.14 13.43 -13.24
CA HIS A 51 -14.69 14.81 -13.31
C HIS A 51 -13.48 14.99 -12.39
N LEU A 52 -12.29 15.18 -12.96
CA LEU A 52 -11.10 15.46 -12.16
C LEU A 52 -11.05 16.94 -11.78
N ARG A 53 -11.09 17.21 -10.47
CA ARG A 53 -10.92 18.53 -9.88
C ARG A 53 -9.48 18.62 -9.36
N TRP A 54 -8.58 19.24 -10.12
CA TRP A 54 -7.14 19.31 -9.81
C TRP A 54 -6.77 20.31 -8.69
N LYS A 55 -7.73 21.06 -8.13
CA LYS A 55 -7.47 22.24 -7.28
C LYS A 55 -7.64 22.04 -5.77
N SER A 56 -8.02 20.86 -5.29
CA SER A 56 -7.96 20.56 -3.86
C SER A 56 -6.64 19.90 -3.52
N GLN A 57 -5.90 20.46 -2.56
CA GLN A 57 -4.76 19.78 -1.92
C GLN A 57 -5.17 18.42 -1.30
N ASP A 58 -6.47 18.21 -1.09
CA ASP A 58 -7.03 17.01 -0.47
C ASP A 58 -7.21 15.85 -1.44
N ARG A 59 -6.86 14.65 -0.98
CA ARG A 59 -7.09 13.39 -1.69
C ARG A 59 -8.59 13.11 -1.75
N TYR A 60 -9.13 12.99 -2.96
CA TYR A 60 -10.52 12.58 -3.16
C TYR A 60 -10.69 11.06 -3.16
N TYR A 61 -11.69 10.57 -2.43
CA TYR A 61 -12.12 9.17 -2.43
C TYR A 61 -13.63 9.10 -2.67
N ALA A 62 -14.06 8.35 -3.69
CA ALA A 62 -15.49 8.30 -4.05
C ALA A 62 -16.37 7.59 -2.99
N ASN A 63 -15.79 6.73 -2.15
CA ASN A 63 -16.43 6.15 -0.96
C ASN A 63 -15.37 5.58 0.01
N LEU A 64 -15.81 5.18 1.21
CA LEU A 64 -14.95 4.60 2.25
C LEU A 64 -14.33 3.26 1.85
N GLY A 65 -14.99 2.45 1.01
CA GLY A 65 -14.45 1.19 0.51
C GLY A 65 -13.24 1.39 -0.40
N ILE A 66 -13.28 2.41 -1.28
CA ILE A 66 -12.15 2.80 -2.14
C ILE A 66 -11.02 3.36 -1.27
N ARG A 67 -11.34 4.23 -0.29
CA ARG A 67 -10.36 4.77 0.66
C ARG A 67 -9.63 3.65 1.41
N LYS A 68 -10.38 2.68 1.93
CA LYS A 68 -9.85 1.47 2.58
C LYS A 68 -8.96 0.65 1.64
N ALA A 69 -9.39 0.41 0.40
CA ALA A 69 -8.58 -0.34 -0.56
C ALA A 69 -7.24 0.35 -0.89
N VAL A 70 -7.25 1.68 -1.03
CA VAL A 70 -6.03 2.47 -1.22
C VAL A 70 -5.13 2.40 0.00
N LEU A 71 -5.68 2.49 1.22
CA LEU A 71 -4.93 2.34 2.46
C LEU A 71 -4.23 0.97 2.55
N LEU A 72 -4.98 -0.11 2.35
CA LEU A 72 -4.45 -1.49 2.39
C LEU A 72 -3.40 -1.72 1.31
N THR A 73 -3.57 -1.13 0.12
CA THR A 73 -2.56 -1.21 -0.95
C THR A 73 -1.25 -0.56 -0.51
N LYS A 74 -1.31 0.63 0.10
CA LYS A 74 -0.12 1.32 0.63
C LYS A 74 0.55 0.52 1.74
N TYR A 75 -0.23 -0.01 2.69
CA TYR A 75 0.27 -0.90 3.73
C TYR A 75 1.06 -2.08 3.14
N VAL A 76 0.47 -2.81 2.19
CA VAL A 76 1.13 -3.95 1.53
C VAL A 76 2.40 -3.50 0.80
N GLN A 77 2.38 -2.34 0.14
CA GLN A 77 3.57 -1.79 -0.53
C GLN A 77 4.69 -1.49 0.48
N THR A 78 4.38 -0.86 1.61
CA THR A 78 5.34 -0.56 2.67
C THR A 78 5.95 -1.84 3.26
N VAL A 79 5.13 -2.83 3.60
CA VAL A 79 5.61 -4.12 4.12
C VAL A 79 6.51 -4.83 3.09
N LYS A 80 6.14 -4.81 1.81
CA LYS A 80 6.98 -5.37 0.73
C LYS A 80 8.31 -4.64 0.59
N GLN A 81 8.31 -3.31 0.69
CA GLN A 81 9.51 -2.49 0.64
C GLN A 81 10.45 -2.83 1.80
N TRP A 82 9.92 -2.94 3.02
CA TRP A 82 10.68 -3.43 4.19
C TRP A 82 11.32 -4.79 3.93
N ILE A 83 10.53 -5.81 3.57
CA ILE A 83 11.07 -7.16 3.32
C ILE A 83 12.16 -7.14 2.26
N LYS A 84 11.97 -6.36 1.18
CA LYS A 84 12.97 -6.22 0.12
C LYS A 84 14.25 -5.58 0.63
N GLN A 85 14.14 -4.52 1.43
CA GLN A 85 15.27 -3.80 1.99
C GLN A 85 16.10 -4.69 2.91
N GLU A 86 15.47 -5.36 3.86
CA GLU A 86 16.17 -6.26 4.79
C GLU A 86 16.87 -7.41 4.05
N ARG A 87 16.21 -8.00 3.04
CA ARG A 87 16.82 -9.03 2.21
C ARG A 87 17.97 -8.51 1.34
N SER A 88 17.90 -7.27 0.87
CA SER A 88 18.99 -6.66 0.11
C SER A 88 20.21 -6.39 0.98
N HIS A 89 20.02 -6.03 2.26
CA HIS A 89 21.12 -5.92 3.23
C HIS A 89 21.84 -7.26 3.43
N LEU A 90 21.08 -8.37 3.45
CA LEU A 90 21.65 -9.72 3.57
C LEU A 90 22.38 -10.20 2.32
N ALA A 91 21.90 -9.82 1.13
CA ALA A 91 22.47 -10.25 -0.15
C ALA A 91 23.84 -9.65 -0.49
N ASN A 92 24.27 -8.60 0.23
CA ASN A 92 25.63 -8.06 0.13
C ASN A 92 26.67 -8.91 0.88
N ASN A 93 26.21 -9.83 1.73
CA ASN A 93 27.05 -10.89 2.30
C ASN A 93 26.92 -12.12 1.39
N ASP A 94 28.06 -12.66 0.99
CA ASP A 94 28.24 -13.68 -0.05
C ASP A 94 27.54 -15.01 0.31
N VAL A 95 26.24 -15.15 0.00
CA VAL A 95 25.48 -16.39 0.26
C VAL A 95 24.82 -16.88 -1.03
N ASN A 96 25.05 -18.16 -1.33
CA ASN A 96 24.54 -18.89 -2.47
C ASN A 96 23.03 -18.64 -2.68
N THR A 97 22.61 -18.44 -3.93
CA THR A 97 21.25 -18.06 -4.32
C THR A 97 20.14 -19.02 -3.84
N TRP A 98 20.51 -20.25 -3.46
CA TRP A 98 19.62 -21.31 -3.01
C TRP A 98 19.29 -21.28 -1.50
N GLU A 99 20.00 -20.51 -0.67
CA GLU A 99 19.81 -20.50 0.80
C GLU A 99 18.87 -19.39 1.32
N ARG A 100 18.23 -18.62 0.43
CA ARG A 100 17.51 -17.38 0.77
C ARG A 100 16.19 -17.53 1.56
N GLN A 101 15.83 -18.74 2.01
CA GLN A 101 14.50 -19.00 2.57
C GLN A 101 14.42 -19.00 4.11
N SER A 102 15.54 -18.99 4.83
CA SER A 102 15.53 -19.23 6.29
C SER A 102 16.22 -18.16 7.14
N THR A 103 16.46 -16.95 6.63
CA THR A 103 17.01 -15.87 7.46
C THR A 103 15.91 -15.13 8.20
N SER A 104 16.07 -14.96 9.52
CA SER A 104 15.18 -14.14 10.33
C SER A 104 15.17 -12.71 9.82
N LEU A 105 14.00 -12.21 9.45
CA LEU A 105 13.83 -10.80 9.11
C LEU A 105 14.05 -9.95 10.37
N GLN A 106 14.81 -8.88 10.20
CA GLN A 106 15.02 -7.85 11.22
C GLN A 106 14.25 -6.59 10.81
N VAL A 107 14.15 -5.63 11.73
CA VAL A 107 13.68 -4.29 11.38
C VAL A 107 14.83 -3.33 11.65
N SER A 108 15.51 -2.92 10.58
CA SER A 108 16.57 -1.91 10.68
C SER A 108 15.99 -0.53 11.00
N GLU A 109 16.82 0.38 11.52
CA GLU A 109 16.34 1.73 11.89
C GLU A 109 15.89 2.54 10.69
N THR A 110 16.48 2.32 9.51
CA THR A 110 16.00 2.93 8.27
C THR A 110 14.63 2.40 7.88
N SER A 111 14.36 1.11 8.12
CA SER A 111 13.03 0.52 7.94
C SER A 111 11.98 1.06 8.91
N LYS A 112 12.35 1.28 10.17
CA LYS A 112 11.43 1.83 11.18
C LYS A 112 10.87 3.19 10.79
N ILE A 113 11.65 4.04 10.11
CA ILE A 113 11.22 5.39 9.72
C ILE A 113 9.94 5.33 8.85
N PHE A 114 9.95 4.55 7.76
CA PHE A 114 8.79 4.50 6.87
C PHE A 114 7.66 3.62 7.43
N LEU A 115 7.96 2.63 8.29
CA LEU A 115 6.94 1.86 9.01
C LEU A 115 6.18 2.76 9.99
N LEU A 116 6.88 3.66 10.70
CA LEU A 116 6.27 4.63 11.60
C LEU A 116 5.41 5.65 10.83
N GLN A 117 5.90 6.16 9.70
CA GLN A 117 5.10 7.02 8.82
C GLN A 117 3.83 6.32 8.32
N MET A 118 3.96 5.04 7.95
CA MET A 118 2.82 4.25 7.52
C MET A 118 1.84 4.02 8.67
N LYS A 119 2.30 3.70 9.88
CA LYS A 119 1.48 3.57 11.09
C LYS A 119 0.66 4.83 11.35
N GLN A 120 1.30 6.00 11.39
CA GLN A 120 0.62 7.28 11.62
C GLN A 120 -0.46 7.56 10.58
N LEU A 121 -0.15 7.34 9.29
CA LEU A 121 -1.13 7.45 8.22
C LEU A 121 -2.28 6.45 8.41
N PHE A 122 -1.96 5.21 8.80
CA PHE A 122 -2.94 4.15 8.97
C PHE A 122 -3.94 4.44 10.09
N GLU A 123 -3.47 4.94 11.23
CA GLU A 123 -4.32 5.36 12.36
C GLU A 123 -5.29 6.48 11.96
N GLN A 124 -4.78 7.52 11.29
CA GLN A 124 -5.61 8.62 10.80
C GLN A 124 -6.69 8.13 9.83
N GLU A 125 -6.33 7.25 8.89
CA GLU A 125 -7.26 6.71 7.91
C GLU A 125 -8.28 5.75 8.55
N MET A 126 -7.86 4.95 9.54
CA MET A 126 -8.75 4.08 10.32
C MET A 126 -9.83 4.87 11.04
N GLN A 127 -9.49 6.00 11.66
CA GLN A 127 -10.46 6.86 12.34
C GLN A 127 -11.54 7.36 11.37
N VAL A 128 -11.17 7.68 10.12
CA VAL A 128 -12.14 8.14 9.12
C VAL A 128 -12.94 6.99 8.50
N ILE A 129 -12.33 5.82 8.30
CA ILE A 129 -12.99 4.65 7.71
C ILE A 129 -13.96 3.99 8.71
N GLY A 130 -13.64 3.98 10.00
CA GLY A 130 -14.47 3.41 11.06
C GLY A 130 -14.62 1.88 11.00
N ASP A 131 -13.70 1.17 10.34
CA ASP A 131 -13.74 -0.29 10.21
C ASP A 131 -12.81 -0.95 11.24
N SER A 132 -13.39 -1.61 12.23
CA SER A 132 -12.65 -2.28 13.30
C SER A 132 -11.76 -3.44 12.83
N LYS A 133 -12.01 -4.01 11.63
CA LYS A 133 -11.16 -5.08 11.10
C LYS A 133 -9.75 -4.61 10.74
N LEU A 134 -9.58 -3.30 10.50
CA LEU A 134 -8.28 -2.71 10.21
C LEU A 134 -7.32 -2.75 11.42
N GLN A 135 -7.83 -3.08 12.61
CA GLN A 135 -7.00 -3.20 13.81
C GLN A 135 -5.89 -4.25 13.64
N GLN A 136 -6.15 -5.34 12.91
CA GLN A 136 -5.16 -6.38 12.68
C GLN A 136 -3.90 -5.85 11.99
N GLU A 137 -4.07 -5.04 10.93
CA GLU A 137 -2.93 -4.44 10.23
C GLU A 137 -2.19 -3.41 11.10
N LEU A 138 -2.93 -2.65 11.93
CA LEU A 138 -2.33 -1.71 12.88
C LEU A 138 -1.50 -2.43 13.95
N ASP A 139 -1.99 -3.55 14.48
CA ASP A 139 -1.28 -4.36 15.47
C ASP A 139 0.04 -4.91 14.90
N ILE A 140 0.04 -5.31 13.62
CA ILE A 140 1.26 -5.71 12.92
C ILE A 140 2.24 -4.54 12.79
N LEU A 141 1.75 -3.34 12.43
CA LEU A 141 2.62 -2.15 12.35
C LEU A 141 3.21 -1.78 13.71
N ASN A 142 2.43 -1.86 14.79
CA ASN A 142 2.93 -1.67 16.15
C ASN A 142 4.04 -2.65 16.48
N PHE A 143 3.78 -3.95 16.24
CA PHE A 143 4.78 -4.99 16.46
C PHE A 143 6.08 -4.75 15.69
N LEU A 144 6.01 -4.30 14.43
CA LEU A 144 7.20 -4.05 13.63
C LEU A 144 7.95 -2.78 14.04
N VAL A 145 7.25 -1.74 14.48
CA VAL A 145 7.86 -0.49 14.95
C VAL A 145 8.55 -0.70 16.30
N ASP A 146 7.91 -1.43 17.19
CA ASP A 146 8.42 -1.74 18.53
C ASP A 146 9.42 -2.91 18.52
N TYR A 147 9.71 -3.48 17.35
CA TYR A 147 10.65 -4.57 17.21
C TYR A 147 12.07 -4.11 17.59
N GLU A 148 12.62 -4.73 18.63
CA GLU A 148 14.03 -4.65 18.96
C GLU A 148 14.71 -5.97 18.54
N PRO A 149 15.82 -5.90 17.79
CA PRO A 149 16.59 -7.09 17.47
C PRO A 149 17.05 -7.72 18.79
N LYS A 150 16.88 -9.04 18.93
CA LYS A 150 17.50 -9.77 20.03
C LYS A 150 19.02 -9.61 19.88
N ASN A 151 19.60 -8.74 20.71
CA ASN A 151 21.04 -8.64 20.85
C ASN A 151 21.56 -10.03 21.24
N ASN A 152 22.27 -10.70 20.32
CA ASN A 152 23.20 -11.76 20.69
C ASN A 152 24.43 -11.11 21.36
N SER A 153 24.19 -10.36 22.45
CA SER A 153 25.22 -9.92 23.39
C SER A 153 25.36 -10.98 24.47
N SER A 154 25.56 -12.24 24.06
CA SER A 154 26.07 -13.28 24.95
C SER A 154 27.57 -13.32 24.73
N SER A 155 28.28 -12.59 25.60
CA SER A 155 29.68 -12.80 26.01
C SER A 155 30.55 -13.69 25.11
N PHE A 156 31.40 -13.05 24.30
CA PHE A 156 32.75 -13.58 24.10
C PHE A 156 33.71 -12.74 24.96
N SER A 157 33.67 -12.99 26.28
CA SER A 157 34.81 -12.71 27.13
C SER A 157 35.79 -13.87 26.92
N ILE A 158 36.74 -13.69 26.03
CA ILE A 158 37.91 -14.57 25.92
C ILE A 158 38.94 -14.00 26.89
N PHE A 159 39.07 -14.64 28.05
CA PHE A 159 40.34 -14.71 28.77
C PHE A 159 41.14 -15.88 28.20
#